data_AF-A0A955PRW6-F1
#
_entry.id   AF-A0A955PRW6-F1
#
_cell.length_a   1.000
_cell.length_b   1.000
_cell.length_c   1.000
_cell.angle_alpha   90.00
_cell.angle_beta   90.00
_cell.angle_gamma   90.00
#
_symmetry.space_group_name_H-M   'P 1'
#
loop_
_entity.id
_entity.type
_entity.pdbx_description
1 polymer ?
#
loop_
_entity_poly.entity_id
_entity_poly.type
_entity_poly.pdbx_seq_one_letter_code
_entity_poly.pdbx_strand_id
1 'polypeptide(L)' 'KDFLEEAFKHVNLKWEDHIEIDPRYYRPAEVDLLLGDSSKAREKLNWRPKVDFPGLVQMMVDYDLKLAEKEAAAN' A
#
# COMPACT_ATOMS: atom_id res chain seq x y z
N LYS A 1 1.40 9.41 -2.17
CA LYS A 1 2.85 9.51 -1.98
C LYS A 1 3.29 8.66 -0.80
N ASP A 2 2.64 8.82 0.36
CA ASP A 2 2.93 8.10 1.61
C ASP A 2 3.03 6.58 1.45
N PHE A 3 2.18 5.95 0.62
CA PHE A 3 2.26 4.52 0.32
C PHE A 3 3.56 4.14 -0.41
N LEU A 4 3.98 4.93 -1.40
CA LEU A 4 5.24 4.70 -2.11
C LEU A 4 6.43 4.88 -1.18
N GLU A 5 6.40 5.92 -0.34
CA GLU A 5 7.45 6.18 0.64
C GLU A 5 7.62 5.02 1.61
N GLU A 6 6.53 4.54 2.25
CA GLU A 6 6.60 3.43 3.19
C GLU A 6 7.03 2.12 2.50
N ALA A 7 6.50 1.83 1.30
CA ALA A 7 6.83 0.61 0.57
C ALA A 7 8.29 0.57 0.11
N PHE A 8 8.80 1.64 -0.49
CA PHE A 8 10.18 1.69 -1.00
C PHE A 8 11.21 1.82 0.15
N LYS A 9 10.84 2.48 1.24
CA LYS A 9 11.66 2.51 2.46
C LYS A 9 11.88 1.12 3.02
N HIS A 10 10.88 0.25 2.99
CA HIS A 10 10.99 -1.15 3.47
C HIS A 10 12.07 -1.95 2.74
N VAL A 11 12.36 -1.59 1.49
CA VAL A 11 13.42 -2.22 0.66
C VAL A 11 14.64 -1.32 0.46
N ASN A 12 14.76 -0.23 1.23
CA ASN A 12 15.85 0.73 1.17
C ASN A 12 16.10 1.33 -0.22
N LEU A 13 15.02 1.64 -0.95
CA LEU A 13 15.04 2.31 -2.25
C LEU A 13 14.36 3.68 -2.17
N LYS A 14 14.61 4.53 -3.19
CA LYS A 14 13.90 5.79 -3.40
C LYS A 14 12.87 5.61 -4.51
N TRP A 15 11.60 5.84 -4.22
CA TRP A 15 10.53 5.59 -5.20
C TRP A 15 10.62 6.52 -6.42
N GLU A 16 11.19 7.72 -6.24
CA GLU A 16 11.38 8.71 -7.29
C GLU A 16 12.29 8.23 -8.42
N ASP A 17 13.20 7.29 -8.14
CA ASP A 17 14.13 6.72 -9.13
C ASP A 17 13.44 5.65 -10.01
N HIS A 18 12.22 5.22 -9.66
CA HIS A 18 11.56 4.06 -10.26
C HIS A 18 10.14 4.33 -10.80
N ILE A 19 9.54 5.48 -10.48
CA ILE A 19 8.15 5.76 -10.83
C ILE A 19 8.05 6.79 -11.96
N GLU A 20 7.23 6.44 -12.95
CA GLU A 20 6.80 7.33 -14.03
C GLU A 20 5.29 7.56 -13.96
N ILE A 21 4.83 8.72 -14.43
CA ILE A 21 3.40 9.05 -14.47
C ILE A 21 2.88 8.87 -15.89
N ASP A 22 1.97 7.93 -16.05
CA ASP A 22 1.29 7.69 -17.32
C ASP A 22 -0.15 8.24 -17.28
N PRO A 23 -0.52 9.16 -18.19
CA PRO A 23 -1.86 9.74 -18.23
C PRO A 23 -3.01 8.74 -18.38
N ARG A 24 -2.74 7.53 -18.90
CA ARG A 24 -3.73 6.47 -19.05
C ARG A 24 -4.34 6.00 -17.72
N TYR A 25 -3.64 6.22 -16.60
CA TYR A 25 -4.14 5.85 -15.28
C TYR A 25 -4.96 6.95 -14.59
N TYR A 26 -5.08 8.15 -15.16
CA TYR A 26 -5.98 9.17 -14.63
C TYR A 26 -7.45 8.79 -14.84
N ARG A 27 -8.25 8.99 -13.80
CA ARG A 27 -9.69 8.75 -13.87
C ARG A 27 -10.40 10.02 -14.35
N PRO A 28 -11.39 9.92 -15.26
CA PRO A 28 -12.20 11.06 -15.68
C PRO A 28 -12.94 11.77 -14.53
N ALA A 29 -13.26 11.02 -13.47
CA ALA A 29 -13.81 11.52 -12.22
C ALA A 29 -13.00 10.94 -11.06
N GLU A 30 -12.16 11.77 -10.45
CA GLU A 30 -11.29 11.37 -9.34
C GLU A 30 -11.97 11.56 -7.98
N VAL A 31 -11.54 10.77 -7.00
CA VAL A 31 -11.91 10.97 -5.59
C VAL A 31 -10.63 11.29 -4.81
N ASP A 32 -10.46 12.56 -4.46
CA ASP A 32 -9.22 13.07 -3.87
C ASP A 32 -8.91 12.50 -2.48
N LEU A 33 -9.95 12.26 -1.67
CA LEU A 33 -9.78 11.81 -0.28
C LEU A 33 -10.93 10.90 0.16
N LEU A 34 -10.56 9.76 0.76
CA LEU A 34 -11.47 8.87 1.47
C LEU A 34 -11.00 8.71 2.91
N LEU A 35 -11.81 9.20 3.85
CA LEU A 35 -11.55 9.08 5.28
C LEU A 35 -12.82 8.61 5.99
N GLY A 36 -12.88 7.33 6.31
CA GLY A 36 -14.04 6.72 6.95
C GLY A 36 -14.05 6.91 8.47
N ASP A 37 -15.20 7.31 9.02
CA ASP A 37 -15.43 7.26 10.47
C ASP A 37 -16.02 5.89 10.87
N SER A 38 -15.20 5.09 11.54
CA SER A 38 -15.59 3.77 12.06
C SER A 38 -16.12 3.79 13.51
N SER A 39 -16.53 4.95 14.04
CA SER A 39 -17.05 5.07 15.42
C SER A 39 -18.23 4.14 15.70
N LYS A 40 -19.18 4.05 14.77
CA LYS A 40 -20.33 3.13 14.88
C LYS A 40 -19.92 1.66 15.00
N ALA A 41 -18.88 1.23 14.26
CA ALA A 41 -18.38 -0.13 14.32
C ALA A 41 -17.67 -0.42 15.66
N ARG A 42 -16.89 0.55 16.16
CA ARG A 42 -16.25 0.46 17.49
C ARG A 42 -17.29 0.32 18.60
N GLU A 43 -18.33 1.12 18.57
CA GLU A 43 -19.36 1.14 19.62
C GLU A 43 -20.26 -0.10 19.58
N LYS A 44 -20.77 -0.47 18.39
CA LYS A 44 -21.80 -1.51 18.29
C LYS A 44 -21.24 -2.91 18.15
N LEU A 45 -20.05 -3.06 17.60
CA LEU A 45 -19.46 -4.35 17.27
C LEU A 45 -18.20 -4.64 18.10
N ASN A 46 -17.75 -3.69 18.93
CA ASN A 46 -16.45 -3.72 19.59
C ASN A 46 -15.30 -3.99 18.60
N TRP A 47 -15.47 -3.56 17.35
CA TRP A 47 -14.53 -3.82 16.27
C TRP A 47 -13.47 -2.72 16.19
N ARG A 48 -12.20 -3.10 16.06
CA ARG A 48 -11.08 -2.20 15.81
C ARG A 48 -10.12 -2.82 14.78
N PRO A 49 -9.50 -2.01 13.89
CA PRO A 49 -8.47 -2.53 13.00
C PRO A 49 -7.30 -3.07 13.83
N LYS A 50 -6.81 -4.25 13.48
CA LYS A 50 -5.68 -4.91 14.14
C LYS A 50 -4.33 -4.57 13.50
N VAL A 51 -4.37 -4.12 12.26
CA VAL A 51 -3.20 -3.79 11.44
C VAL A 51 -3.33 -2.32 11.06
N ASP A 52 -2.27 -1.56 11.27
CA ASP A 52 -2.16 -0.16 10.90
C ASP A 52 -1.57 -0.01 9.50
N PHE A 53 -1.42 1.23 9.05
CA PHE A 53 -0.95 1.52 7.69
C PHE A 53 0.47 0.96 7.44
N PRO A 54 1.50 1.25 8.26
CA PRO A 54 2.84 0.70 8.03
C PRO A 54 2.87 -0.82 8.08
N GLY A 55 2.19 -1.43 9.06
CA GLY A 55 2.14 -2.89 9.19
C GLY A 55 1.49 -3.58 8.00
N LEU A 56 0.48 -2.97 7.38
CA LEU A 56 -0.13 -3.51 6.16
C LEU A 56 0.82 -3.40 4.97
N VAL A 57 1.45 -2.24 4.77
CA VAL A 57 2.38 -2.03 3.65
C VAL A 57 3.55 -3.01 3.72
N GLN A 58 4.19 -3.17 4.88
CA GLN A 58 5.32 -4.08 5.07
C GLN A 58 4.93 -5.54 4.80
N MET A 59 3.76 -5.96 5.26
CA MET A 59 3.23 -7.32 5.00
C MET A 59 3.04 -7.58 3.50
N MET A 60 2.56 -6.59 2.75
CA MET A 60 2.38 -6.70 1.30
C MET A 60 3.75 -6.80 0.59
N VAL A 61 4.69 -5.92 0.92
CA VAL A 61 6.02 -5.91 0.29
C VAL A 61 6.80 -7.20 0.60
N ASP A 62 6.76 -7.68 1.85
CA ASP A 62 7.40 -8.96 2.23
C ASP A 62 6.87 -10.15 1.43
N TYR A 63 5.58 -10.15 1.12
CA TYR A 63 4.97 -11.19 0.32
C TYR A 63 5.42 -11.10 -1.14
N ASP A 64 5.37 -9.90 -1.73
CA ASP A 64 5.74 -9.68 -3.13
C ASP A 64 7.23 -9.93 -3.37
N LEU A 65 8.11 -9.64 -2.41
CA LEU A 65 9.54 -9.99 -2.49
C LEU A 65 9.74 -11.51 -2.60
N LYS A 66 9.05 -12.29 -1.76
CA LYS A 66 9.11 -13.76 -1.82
C LYS A 66 8.54 -14.31 -3.12
N LEU A 67 7.56 -13.63 -3.70
CA LEU A 67 7.00 -14.01 -5.00
C LEU A 67 8.01 -13.73 -6.12
N ALA A 68 8.59 -12.53 -6.14
CA ALA A 68 9.61 -12.12 -7.11
C ALA A 68 10.87 -13.02 -7.06
N GLU A 69 11.32 -13.42 -5.87
CA GLU A 69 12.43 -14.36 -5.71
C GLU A 69 12.15 -15.72 -6.38
N LYS A 70 10.91 -16.22 -6.26
CA LYS A 70 10.50 -17.49 -6.90
C LYS A 70 10.41 -17.36 -8.42
N GLU A 71 9.89 -16.24 -8.91
CA GLU A 71 9.82 -15.95 -10.34
C GLU A 71 11.22 -15.82 -10.96
N ALA A 72 12.15 -15.16 -10.26
CA ALA A 72 13.53 -15.05 -10.68
C ALA A 72 14.26 -16.40 -10.70
N ALA A 73 13.97 -17.30 -9.75
CA ALA A 73 14.56 -18.64 -9.69
C ALA A 73 13.98 -19.63 -10.72
N ALA A 74 12.82 -19.32 -11.31
CA ALA A 74 12.16 -20.15 -12.32
C ALA A 74 12.55 -19.79 -13.76
N ASN A 75 13.31 -18.70 -13.96
CA ASN A 75 13.82 -18.23 -15.24
C ASN A 75 15.32 -18.51 -15.38
#